data_AF-A0A2L2WPQ5-F1
#
_entry.id   AF-A0A2L2WPQ5-F1
#
_cell.length_a   1.000
_cell.length_b   1.000
_cell.length_c   1.000
_cell.angle_alpha   90.00
_cell.angle_beta   90.00
_cell.angle_gamma   90.00
#
_symmetry.space_group_name_H-M   'P 1'
#
loop_
_entity.id
_entity.type
_entity.pdbx_description
1 polymer ?
#
loop_
_entity_poly.entity_id
_entity_poly.type
_entity_poly.pdbx_seq_one_letter_code
_entity_poly.pdbx_strand_id
1 'polypeptide(L)'
;MKTQLYKHIIHILYTVSAVAAMSLLHACTNYEYCRDLLTADSIMAENPEKAVSMLDSMRAEMPAAPEHERMLYELLRVKAADKTYITHKSDSTIMKLVDYYENAGDTRFLPEAYYYAGSIYRDLNDAPRAIDFYQKAEDKLNKNRNYRLLSNINVQKDIFSASNIFTKKPCKHISRHINTTVC
;
A
#
# COMPACT_ATOMS: atom_id res chain seq x y z
N MET A 1 28.57 0.16 -53.29
CA MET A 1 29.23 -0.40 -52.09
C MET A 1 29.14 0.51 -50.86
N LYS A 2 29.51 1.80 -50.95
CA LYS A 2 29.47 2.75 -49.81
C LYS A 2 28.08 2.98 -49.19
N THR A 3 27.01 2.96 -49.99
CA THR A 3 25.63 3.20 -49.51
C THR A 3 25.10 2.09 -48.61
N GLN A 4 25.49 0.84 -48.87
CA GLN A 4 25.11 -0.29 -48.01
C GLN A 4 25.90 -0.27 -46.70
N LEU A 5 27.19 0.11 -46.78
CA LEU A 5 28.01 0.31 -45.60
C LEU A 5 27.44 1.40 -44.68
N TYR A 6 26.95 2.51 -45.24
CA TYR A 6 26.38 3.62 -44.48
C TYR A 6 25.07 3.23 -43.76
N LYS A 7 24.19 2.46 -44.42
CA LYS A 7 22.96 1.95 -43.80
C LYS A 7 23.25 1.01 -42.62
N HIS A 8 24.24 0.12 -42.75
CA HIS A 8 24.65 -0.75 -41.66
C HIS A 8 25.24 0.02 -40.48
N ILE A 9 26.07 1.03 -40.74
CA ILE A 9 26.66 1.88 -39.69
C ILE A 9 25.56 2.65 -38.93
N ILE A 10 24.60 3.26 -39.63
CA ILE A 10 23.49 3.97 -38.99
C ILE A 10 22.66 3.02 -38.11
N HIS A 11 22.34 1.82 -38.62
CA HIS A 11 21.55 0.85 -37.86
C HIS A 11 22.28 0.40 -36.58
N ILE A 12 23.60 0.17 -36.66
CA ILE A 12 24.43 -0.18 -35.50
C ILE A 12 24.46 0.95 -34.47
N LEU A 13 24.61 2.21 -34.91
CA LEU A 13 24.60 3.35 -33.99
C LEU A 13 23.24 3.52 -33.30
N TYR A 14 22.14 3.30 -34.03
CA TYR A 14 20.79 3.35 -33.47
C TYR A 14 20.56 2.25 -32.43
N THR A 15 20.96 1.01 -32.72
CA THR A 15 20.79 -0.10 -31.76
C THR A 15 21.65 0.09 -30.50
N VAL A 16 22.89 0.57 -30.64
CA VAL A 16 23.77 0.88 -29.49
C VAL A 16 23.16 1.99 -28.62
N SER A 17 22.65 3.06 -29.23
CA SER A 17 21.98 4.15 -28.50
C SER A 17 20.72 3.66 -27.77
N ALA A 18 19.91 2.80 -28.40
CA ALA A 18 18.68 2.27 -27.80
C ALA A 18 18.97 1.35 -26.61
N VAL A 19 19.98 0.49 -26.71
CA VAL A 19 20.42 -0.39 -25.61
C VAL A 19 20.99 0.42 -24.45
N ALA A 20 21.80 1.45 -24.72
CA ALA A 20 22.34 2.34 -23.69
C ALA A 20 21.24 3.11 -22.95
N ALA A 21 20.22 3.62 -23.65
CA ALA A 21 19.07 4.28 -23.05
C ALA A 21 18.25 3.34 -22.15
N MET A 22 18.10 2.07 -22.57
CA MET A 22 17.37 1.04 -21.82
C MET A 22 18.12 0.58 -20.56
N SER A 23 19.46 0.67 -20.58
CA SER A 23 20.34 0.32 -19.46
C SER A 23 20.26 1.32 -18.29
N LEU A 24 19.85 2.57 -18.57
CA LEU A 24 19.72 3.63 -17.56
C LEU A 24 18.47 3.48 -16.67
N LEU A 25 17.57 2.55 -16.99
CA LEU A 25 16.31 2.34 -16.25
C LEU A 25 16.40 1.34 -15.08
N HIS A 26 17.60 0.82 -14.77
CA HIS A 26 17.80 -0.11 -13.66
C HIS A 26 18.72 0.46 -12.58
N ALA A 27 18.45 1.70 -12.15
CA ALA A 27 19.04 2.21 -10.92
C ALA A 27 18.35 1.50 -9.73
N CYS A 28 18.89 0.36 -9.30
CA CYS A 28 18.54 -0.22 -8.01
C CYS A 28 19.07 0.70 -6.91
N THR A 29 18.22 1.57 -6.39
CA THR A 29 18.54 2.38 -5.21
C THR A 29 18.58 1.47 -3.98
N ASN A 30 19.72 1.41 -3.31
CA ASN A 30 19.82 0.74 -2.00
C ASN A 30 19.35 1.71 -0.92
N TYR A 31 18.18 1.43 -0.35
CA TYR A 31 17.63 2.20 0.77
C TYR A 31 18.18 1.68 2.10
N GLU A 32 18.89 2.55 2.80
CA GLU A 32 19.32 2.32 4.18
C GLU A 32 18.43 3.12 5.12
N TYR A 33 17.90 2.46 6.15
CA TYR A 33 16.97 3.05 7.10
C TYR A 33 17.61 3.07 8.48
N CYS A 34 17.37 4.14 9.22
CA CYS A 34 17.82 4.23 10.60
C CYS A 34 17.26 3.06 11.42
N ARG A 35 18.10 2.56 12.34
CA ARG A 35 17.78 1.39 13.18
C ARG A 35 16.49 1.58 13.96
N ASP A 36 16.22 2.81 14.40
CA ASP A 36 15.08 3.11 15.25
C ASP A 36 13.75 2.92 14.52
N LEU A 37 13.65 3.32 13.24
CA LEU A 37 12.47 3.03 12.41
C LEU A 37 12.23 1.51 12.27
N LEU A 38 13.29 0.76 11.96
CA LEU A 38 13.20 -0.69 11.81
C LEU A 38 12.85 -1.39 13.14
N THR A 39 13.30 -0.84 14.26
CA THR A 39 12.98 -1.35 15.59
C THR A 39 11.53 -1.05 15.96
N ALA A 40 11.04 0.16 15.68
CA ALA A 40 9.65 0.52 15.88
C ALA A 40 8.71 -0.40 15.08
N ASP A 41 9.08 -0.72 13.83
CA ASP A 41 8.31 -1.64 12.99
C ASP A 41 8.26 -3.07 13.53
N SER A 42 9.41 -3.59 13.99
CA SER A 42 9.50 -4.98 14.45
C SER A 42 8.69 -5.24 15.72
N ILE A 43 8.66 -4.28 16.65
CA ILE A 43 7.91 -4.40 17.90
C ILE A 43 6.42 -4.05 17.74
N MET A 44 6.04 -3.40 16.64
CA MET A 44 4.68 -2.88 16.41
C MET A 44 3.60 -3.96 16.54
N ALA A 45 3.90 -5.19 16.13
CA ALA A 45 2.94 -6.28 16.16
C ALA A 45 2.73 -6.88 17.57
N GLU A 46 3.68 -6.68 18.47
CA GLU A 46 3.70 -7.24 19.83
C GLU A 46 3.37 -6.19 20.88
N ASN A 47 3.80 -4.94 20.65
CA ASN A 47 3.59 -3.81 21.56
C ASN A 47 3.40 -2.51 20.76
N PRO A 48 2.17 -2.27 20.24
CA PRO A 48 1.85 -1.08 19.46
C PRO A 48 2.10 0.24 20.21
N GLU A 49 1.77 0.31 21.51
CA GLU A 49 1.92 1.53 22.31
C GLU A 49 3.39 1.92 22.47
N LYS A 50 4.28 0.94 22.66
CA LYS A 50 5.72 1.18 22.69
C LYS A 50 6.24 1.66 21.33
N ALA A 51 5.77 1.06 20.24
CA ALA A 51 6.13 1.52 18.90
C ALA A 51 5.68 2.97 18.66
N VAL A 52 4.47 3.34 19.08
CA VAL A 52 3.97 4.73 19.03
C VAL A 52 4.89 5.66 19.80
N SER A 53 5.23 5.33 21.04
CA SER A 53 6.13 6.15 21.87
C SER A 53 7.50 6.37 21.20
N MET A 54 8.03 5.31 20.57
CA MET A 54 9.29 5.38 19.83
C MET A 54 9.18 6.26 18.56
N LEU A 55 8.10 6.16 17.80
CA LEU A 55 7.85 7.04 16.66
C LEU A 55 7.64 8.50 17.10
N ASP A 56 7.01 8.73 18.26
CA ASP A 56 6.81 10.07 18.79
C ASP A 56 8.12 10.72 19.23
N SER A 57 9.07 9.95 19.80
CA SER A 57 10.39 10.50 20.15
C SER A 57 11.20 10.94 18.93
N MET A 58 10.98 10.31 17.76
CA MET A 58 11.67 10.64 16.52
C MET A 58 11.10 11.86 15.80
N ARG A 59 9.89 12.33 16.18
CA ARG A 59 9.12 13.35 15.44
C ARG A 59 9.89 14.64 15.16
N ALA A 60 10.71 15.09 16.10
CA ALA A 60 11.46 16.35 15.98
C ALA A 60 12.58 16.28 14.93
N GLU A 61 13.08 15.08 14.64
CA GLU A 61 14.21 14.86 13.74
C GLU A 61 13.77 14.60 12.29
N MET A 62 12.55 14.06 12.11
CA MET A 62 12.01 13.69 10.80
C MET A 62 11.98 14.81 9.76
N PRO A 63 11.75 16.10 10.07
CA PRO A 63 11.83 17.17 9.07
C PRO A 63 13.20 17.27 8.37
N ALA A 64 14.28 16.91 9.06
CA ALA A 64 15.65 16.93 8.52
C ALA A 64 16.10 15.58 7.94
N ALA A 65 15.31 14.52 8.11
CA ALA A 65 15.65 13.19 7.63
C ALA A 65 15.54 13.08 6.10
N PRO A 66 16.30 12.15 5.48
CA PRO A 66 16.14 11.81 4.07
C PRO A 66 14.70 11.42 3.72
N GLU A 67 14.29 11.67 2.48
CA GLU A 67 12.90 11.44 2.05
C GLU A 67 12.42 10.01 2.31
N HIS A 68 13.25 9.00 2.02
CA HIS A 68 12.87 7.60 2.20
C HIS A 68 12.62 7.25 3.68
N GLU A 69 13.36 7.83 4.62
CA GLU A 69 13.11 7.66 6.04
C GLU A 69 11.83 8.35 6.49
N ARG A 70 11.56 9.56 6.00
CA ARG A 70 10.30 10.27 6.27
C ARG A 70 9.09 9.50 5.77
N MET A 71 9.19 8.89 4.58
CA MET A 71 8.10 8.10 4.01
C MET A 71 7.89 6.80 4.80
N LEU A 72 8.95 6.11 5.22
CA LEU A 72 8.83 4.96 6.13
C LEU A 72 8.22 5.38 7.47
N TYR A 73 8.67 6.49 8.04
CA TYR A 73 8.12 7.03 9.29
C TYR A 73 6.62 7.27 9.20
N GLU A 74 6.13 7.94 8.16
CA GLU A 74 4.70 8.17 7.96
C GLU A 74 3.92 6.87 7.73
N LEU A 75 4.48 5.90 7.01
CA LEU A 75 3.87 4.58 6.87
C LEU A 75 3.73 3.86 8.22
N LEU A 76 4.77 3.91 9.06
CA LEU A 76 4.75 3.33 10.40
C LEU A 76 3.75 4.03 11.33
N ARG A 77 3.54 5.35 11.17
CA ARG A 77 2.49 6.08 11.90
C ARG A 77 1.09 5.65 11.49
N VAL A 78 0.83 5.44 10.20
CA VAL A 78 -0.45 4.89 9.71
C VAL A 78 -0.68 3.49 10.27
N LYS A 79 0.35 2.64 10.21
CA LYS A 79 0.34 1.29 10.79
C LYS A 79 0.02 1.31 12.29
N ALA A 80 0.70 2.17 13.05
CA ALA A 80 0.51 2.29 14.48
C ALA A 80 -0.92 2.76 14.82
N ALA A 81 -1.46 3.70 14.05
CA ALA A 81 -2.85 4.16 14.20
C ALA A 81 -3.86 3.03 13.95
N ASP A 82 -3.69 2.22 12.88
CA ASP A 82 -4.55 1.06 12.63
C ASP A 82 -4.45 0.02 13.77
N LYS A 83 -3.25 -0.24 14.30
CA LYS A 83 -3.03 -1.19 15.41
C LYS A 83 -3.55 -0.73 16.75
N THR A 84 -3.69 0.57 16.95
CA THR A 84 -4.25 1.19 18.16
C THR A 84 -5.73 1.57 17.98
N TYR A 85 -6.38 1.08 16.91
CA TYR A 85 -7.78 1.31 16.59
C TYR A 85 -8.16 2.79 16.41
N ILE A 86 -7.20 3.62 15.98
CA ILE A 86 -7.45 5.01 15.63
C ILE A 86 -8.00 5.07 14.21
N THR A 87 -9.27 5.43 14.09
CA THR A 87 -9.96 5.56 12.79
C THR A 87 -9.43 6.74 11.98
N HIS A 88 -9.07 6.49 10.73
CA HIS A 88 -8.63 7.53 9.81
C HIS A 88 -9.83 8.25 9.17
N LYS A 89 -9.74 9.58 9.03
CA LYS A 89 -10.81 10.42 8.45
C LYS A 89 -10.46 11.01 7.07
N SER A 90 -9.27 10.70 6.57
CA SER A 90 -8.75 11.18 5.29
C SER A 90 -7.83 10.12 4.69
N ASP A 91 -7.81 10.03 3.37
CA ASP A 91 -6.92 9.17 2.58
C ASP A 91 -5.64 9.91 2.13
N SER A 92 -5.53 11.21 2.38
CA SER A 92 -4.46 12.06 1.83
C SER A 92 -3.05 11.57 2.13
N THR A 93 -2.80 11.10 3.36
CA THR A 93 -1.47 10.62 3.77
C THR A 93 -1.14 9.29 3.11
N ILE A 94 -2.07 8.33 3.13
CA ILE A 94 -1.81 7.00 2.58
C ILE A 94 -1.70 7.03 1.05
N MET A 95 -2.45 7.89 0.37
CA MET A 95 -2.33 8.02 -1.09
C MET A 95 -0.99 8.62 -1.50
N LYS A 96 -0.43 9.56 -0.72
CA LYS A 96 0.94 10.05 -0.94
C LYS A 96 1.99 8.95 -0.76
N LEU A 97 1.81 8.08 0.25
CA LEU A 97 2.69 6.95 0.47
C LEU A 97 2.61 5.93 -0.66
N VAL A 98 1.41 5.61 -1.13
CA VAL A 98 1.20 4.73 -2.29
C VAL A 98 1.92 5.30 -3.52
N ASP A 99 1.68 6.57 -3.85
CA ASP A 99 2.32 7.23 -5.00
C ASP A 99 3.85 7.21 -4.90
N TYR A 100 4.39 7.48 -3.70
CA TYR A 100 5.82 7.41 -3.45
C TYR A 100 6.39 6.02 -3.71
N TYR A 101 5.80 4.97 -3.12
CA TYR A 101 6.30 3.58 -3.26
C TYR A 101 6.01 2.95 -4.63
N GLU A 102 5.07 3.48 -5.41
CA GLU A 102 4.83 3.07 -6.79
C GLU A 102 5.90 3.62 -7.75
N ASN A 103 6.39 4.84 -7.52
CA ASN A 103 7.16 5.59 -8.52
C ASN A 103 8.64 5.79 -8.17
N ALA A 104 8.97 5.96 -6.88
CA ALA A 104 10.30 6.40 -6.47
C ALA A 104 10.88 5.55 -5.34
N GLY A 105 10.05 5.17 -4.36
CA GLY A 105 10.49 4.59 -3.11
C GLY A 105 10.93 3.14 -3.15
N ASP A 106 11.23 2.62 -1.97
CA ASP A 106 11.57 1.22 -1.78
C ASP A 106 10.34 0.32 -1.95
N THR A 107 10.30 -0.40 -3.07
CA THR A 107 9.16 -1.26 -3.44
C THR A 107 8.90 -2.39 -2.42
N ARG A 108 9.83 -2.66 -1.49
CA ARG A 108 9.60 -3.62 -0.39
C ARG A 108 8.43 -3.22 0.50
N PHE A 109 8.14 -1.94 0.65
CA PHE A 109 7.04 -1.43 1.48
C PHE A 109 5.74 -1.21 0.70
N LEU A 110 5.76 -1.30 -0.64
CA LEU A 110 4.57 -1.09 -1.47
C LEU A 110 3.38 -2.02 -1.10
N PRO A 111 3.57 -3.34 -0.85
CA PRO A 111 2.47 -4.20 -0.42
C PRO A 111 1.83 -3.74 0.89
N GLU A 112 2.63 -3.22 1.82
CA GLU A 112 2.16 -2.74 3.11
C GLU A 112 1.45 -1.39 2.99
N ALA A 113 1.94 -0.48 2.15
CA ALA A 113 1.25 0.77 1.81
C ALA A 113 -0.13 0.49 1.18
N TYR A 114 -0.23 -0.46 0.24
CA TYR A 114 -1.52 -0.88 -0.30
C TYR A 114 -2.44 -1.49 0.75
N TYR A 115 -1.91 -2.32 1.66
CA TYR A 115 -2.71 -2.90 2.74
C TYR A 115 -3.33 -1.81 3.65
N TYR A 116 -2.55 -0.79 4.04
CA TYR A 116 -3.09 0.29 4.86
C TYR A 116 -4.00 1.23 4.06
N ALA A 117 -3.80 1.38 2.74
CA ALA A 117 -4.78 2.07 1.89
C ALA A 117 -6.14 1.35 1.94
N GLY A 118 -6.13 0.02 1.83
CA GLY A 118 -7.34 -0.79 1.99
C GLY A 118 -8.02 -0.58 3.35
N SER A 119 -7.24 -0.53 4.44
CA SER A 119 -7.76 -0.32 5.79
C SER A 119 -8.33 1.08 6.01
N ILE A 120 -7.73 2.11 5.41
CA ILE A 120 -8.27 3.47 5.45
C ILE A 120 -9.56 3.57 4.63
N TYR A 121 -9.62 2.96 3.45
CA TYR A 121 -10.87 2.95 2.68
C TYR A 121 -11.99 2.14 3.36
N ARG A 122 -11.65 1.09 4.11
CA ARG A 122 -12.58 0.42 5.03
C ARG A 122 -13.13 1.41 6.06
N ASP A 123 -12.26 2.15 6.74
CA ASP A 123 -12.64 3.15 7.76
C ASP A 123 -13.52 4.28 7.15
N LEU A 124 -13.28 4.63 5.88
CA LEU A 124 -14.08 5.58 5.11
C LEU A 124 -15.39 5.00 4.55
N ASN A 125 -15.71 3.73 4.85
CA ASN A 125 -16.86 2.99 4.33
C ASN A 125 -16.90 2.84 2.79
N ASP A 126 -15.74 2.87 2.13
CA ASP A 126 -15.61 2.60 0.70
C ASP A 126 -15.11 1.17 0.45
N ALA A 127 -16.04 0.23 0.55
CA ALA A 127 -15.75 -1.19 0.37
C ALA A 127 -15.11 -1.53 -1.00
N PRO A 128 -15.56 -0.98 -2.14
CA PRO A 128 -14.93 -1.25 -3.44
C PRO A 128 -13.45 -0.87 -3.46
N ARG A 129 -13.10 0.37 -3.06
CA ARG A 129 -11.70 0.80 -3.05
C ARG A 129 -10.88 0.01 -2.04
N ALA A 130 -11.45 -0.33 -0.89
CA ALA A 130 -10.78 -1.16 0.11
C ALA A 130 -10.34 -2.52 -0.49
N ILE A 131 -11.27 -3.21 -1.15
CA ILE A 131 -11.01 -4.51 -1.81
C ILE A 131 -9.94 -4.38 -2.89
N ASP A 132 -10.02 -3.35 -3.74
CA ASP A 132 -9.05 -3.12 -4.81
C ASP A 132 -7.63 -2.96 -4.25
N PHE A 133 -7.47 -2.20 -3.17
CA PHE A 133 -6.17 -2.02 -2.52
C PHE A 133 -5.67 -3.27 -1.83
N TYR A 134 -6.54 -4.06 -1.19
CA TYR A 134 -6.13 -5.36 -0.64
C TYR A 134 -5.69 -6.34 -1.73
N GLN A 135 -6.33 -6.32 -2.90
CA GLN A 135 -5.89 -7.14 -4.04
C GLN A 135 -4.52 -6.68 -4.56
N LYS A 136 -4.32 -5.37 -4.73
CA LYS A 136 -3.00 -4.81 -5.10
C LYS A 136 -1.90 -5.19 -4.10
N ALA A 137 -2.22 -5.17 -2.80
CA ALA A 137 -1.31 -5.59 -1.74
C ALA A 137 -0.89 -7.05 -1.92
N GLU A 138 -1.85 -7.95 -2.16
CA GLU A 138 -1.60 -9.36 -2.39
C GLU A 138 -0.74 -9.60 -3.64
N ASP A 139 -1.02 -8.89 -4.74
CA ASP A 139 -0.35 -9.06 -6.03
C ASP A 139 1.13 -8.66 -5.97
N LYS A 140 1.48 -7.68 -5.11
CA LYS A 140 2.88 -7.24 -4.90
C LYS A 140 3.60 -8.00 -3.79
N LEU A 141 2.88 -8.80 -3.01
CA LEU A 141 3.45 -9.45 -1.83
C LEU A 141 4.36 -10.63 -2.21
N ASN A 142 5.58 -10.64 -1.66
CA ASN A 142 6.36 -11.88 -1.61
C ASN A 142 5.79 -12.81 -0.53
N LYS A 143 4.89 -13.72 -0.93
CA LYS A 143 4.16 -14.63 -0.02
C LYS A 143 5.09 -15.48 0.87
N ASN A 144 6.30 -15.78 0.40
CA ASN A 144 7.28 -16.59 1.14
C ASN A 144 7.98 -15.83 2.28
N ARG A 145 7.93 -14.49 2.28
CA ARG A 145 8.57 -13.66 3.32
C ARG A 145 7.57 -12.99 4.26
N ASN A 146 6.37 -12.68 3.77
CA ASN A 146 5.41 -11.83 4.48
C ASN A 146 4.08 -12.54 4.79
N TYR A 147 4.15 -13.74 5.37
CA TYR A 147 2.95 -14.55 5.68
C TYR A 147 1.98 -13.84 6.64
N ARG A 148 2.48 -13.02 7.58
CA ARG A 148 1.63 -12.24 8.51
C ARG A 148 0.76 -11.23 7.75
N LEU A 149 1.36 -10.48 6.81
CA LEU A 149 0.63 -9.52 5.99
C LEU A 149 -0.37 -10.22 5.06
N LEU A 150 0.02 -11.35 4.46
CA LEU A 150 -0.89 -12.17 3.65
C LEU A 150 -2.11 -12.64 4.45
N SER A 151 -1.89 -13.14 5.67
CA SER A 151 -2.97 -13.56 6.57
C SER A 151 -3.95 -12.41 6.84
N ASN A 152 -3.43 -11.24 7.16
CA ASN A 152 -4.27 -10.05 7.41
C ASN A 152 -5.06 -9.62 6.17
N ILE A 153 -4.46 -9.67 4.98
CA ILE A 153 -5.13 -9.36 3.71
C ILE A 153 -6.31 -10.32 3.49
N ASN A 154 -6.08 -11.63 3.64
CA ASN A 154 -7.11 -12.64 3.44
C ASN A 154 -8.29 -12.46 4.40
N VAL A 155 -8.02 -12.21 5.68
CA VAL A 155 -9.06 -11.93 6.68
C VAL A 155 -9.93 -10.74 6.26
N GLN A 156 -9.32 -9.64 5.81
CA GLN A 156 -10.10 -8.46 5.38
C GLN A 156 -10.95 -8.76 4.14
N LYS A 157 -10.37 -9.43 3.14
CA LYS A 157 -11.11 -9.84 1.93
C LYS A 157 -12.29 -10.75 2.26
N ASP A 158 -12.14 -11.67 3.20
CA ASP A 158 -13.21 -12.57 3.65
C ASP A 158 -14.33 -11.82 4.37
N ILE A 159 -13.99 -10.84 5.22
CA ILE A 159 -14.98 -9.96 5.86
C ILE A 159 -15.80 -9.21 4.80
N PHE A 160 -15.13 -8.67 3.78
CA PHE A 160 -15.80 -7.96 2.69
C PHE A 160 -16.60 -8.88 1.78
N SER A 161 -16.15 -10.10 1.53
CA SER A 161 -16.90 -11.07 0.71
C SER A 161 -18.19 -11.50 1.42
N ALA A 162 -18.13 -11.77 2.72
CA ALA A 162 -19.30 -12.02 3.54
C ALA A 162 -20.24 -10.81 3.53
N SER A 163 -19.73 -9.61 3.79
CA SER A 163 -20.52 -8.37 3.83
C SER A 163 -21.17 -8.05 2.48
N ASN A 164 -20.46 -8.25 1.36
CA ASN A 164 -21.01 -8.04 0.02
C ASN A 164 -22.07 -9.08 -0.36
N ILE A 165 -22.00 -10.31 0.19
CA ILE A 165 -23.08 -11.29 0.04
C ILE A 165 -24.31 -10.85 0.83
N PHE A 166 -24.13 -10.25 2.02
CA PHE A 166 -25.23 -9.72 2.83
C PHE A 166 -25.86 -8.46 2.23
N THR A 167 -25.09 -7.56 1.60
CA THR A 167 -25.62 -6.36 0.93
C THR A 167 -26.26 -6.67 -0.43
N LYS A 168 -25.82 -7.73 -1.14
CA LYS A 168 -26.42 -8.19 -2.41
C LYS A 168 -27.62 -9.12 -2.27
N LYS A 169 -27.93 -9.62 -1.06
CA LYS A 169 -29.22 -10.28 -0.80
C LYS A 169 -30.24 -9.19 -0.43
N PRO A 170 -31.10 -8.72 -1.36
CA PRO A 170 -32.28 -8.01 -0.91
C PRO A 170 -33.04 -8.96 0.00
N CYS A 171 -33.44 -8.50 1.20
CA CYS A 171 -34.54 -9.12 1.94
C CYS A 171 -35.78 -9.08 1.04
N LYS A 172 -35.92 -10.06 0.16
CA LYS A 172 -37.19 -10.38 -0.49
C LYS A 172 -38.01 -11.17 0.53
N HIS A 173 -39.16 -10.58 0.88
CA HIS A 173 -40.08 -10.95 1.96
C HIS A 173 -39.65 -10.30 3.28
N ILE A 174 -40.24 -9.17 3.69
CA ILE A 174 -41.66 -9.06 4.06
C ILE A 174 -42.29 -7.80 3.42
N SER A 175 -43.12 -8.00 2.41
CA SER A 175 -44.25 -7.11 2.14
C SER A 175 -45.40 -8.02 1.73
N ARG A 176 -46.27 -8.32 2.70
CA ARG A 176 -47.65 -8.73 2.45
C ARG A 176 -48.48 -8.47 3.70
N HIS A 177 -49.44 -7.57 3.49
CA HIS A 177 -50.65 -7.32 4.27
C HIS A 177 -50.50 -6.55 5.58
N ILE A 178 -50.57 -5.22 5.46
CA ILE A 178 -51.39 -4.43 6.38
C ILE A 178 -52.42 -3.70 5.52
N ASN A 179 -53.51 -4.40 5.23
CA ASN A 179 -54.78 -3.76 4.91
C ASN A 179 -55.39 -3.32 6.25
N THR A 180 -55.81 -2.06 6.32
CA THR A 180 -56.99 -1.54 7.03
C THR A 180 -57.44 -2.30 8.29
N THR A 181 -57.49 -1.63 9.45
CA THR A 181 -58.75 -1.14 10.05
C THR A 181 -58.41 -0.19 11.21
N VAL A 182 -59.08 0.96 11.19
CA VAL A 182 -59.32 1.87 12.31
C VAL A 182 -59.99 1.11 13.46
N CYS A 183 -59.43 1.22 14.67
CA CYS A 183 -60.11 1.33 15.98
C CYS A 183 -59.03 1.44 17.05
#